data_AF-A0A9D4QP00-F1
#
_entry.id   AF-A0A9D4QP00-F1
#
_cell.length_a   1.000
_cell.length_b   1.000
_cell.length_c   1.000
_cell.angle_alpha   90.00
_cell.angle_beta   90.00
_cell.angle_gamma   90.00
#
_symmetry.space_group_name_H-M   'P 1'
#
loop_
_entity.id
_entity.type
_entity.pdbx_description
1 polymer ?
#
loop_
_entity_poly.entity_id
_entity_poly.type
_entity_poly.pdbx_seq_one_letter_code
_entity_poly.pdbx_strand_id
1 'polypeptide(L)' 'MSSSPLSAGAACLSFYYTIPASLATLHVNTTTEDNVPIELWSVTSRSVRTWTFERLFLDNGSSAV' A
#
# COMPACT_ATOMS: atom_id res chain seq x y z
N MET A 1 29.63 -14.32 5.85
CA MET A 1 28.33 -13.99 6.44
C MET A 1 28.02 -12.55 6.05
N SER A 2 27.08 -12.34 5.12
CA SER A 2 26.71 -11.00 4.63
C SER A 2 25.64 -10.42 5.57
N SER A 3 25.99 -9.40 6.34
CA SER A 3 25.05 -8.66 7.17
C SER A 3 24.34 -7.62 6.29
N SER A 4 23.13 -7.94 5.83
CA SER A 4 22.25 -6.93 5.23
C SER A 4 21.89 -5.91 6.31
N PRO A 5 22.16 -4.60 6.12
CA PRO A 5 21.72 -3.60 7.07
C PRO A 5 20.19 -3.58 7.06
N LEU A 6 19.57 -3.93 8.19
CA LEU A 6 18.16 -3.67 8.42
C LEU A 6 18.00 -2.15 8.41
N SER A 7 17.51 -1.61 7.29
CA SER A 7 17.17 -0.20 7.17
C SER A 7 16.18 0.14 8.30
N ALA A 8 16.61 0.97 9.24
CA ALA A 8 15.74 1.50 10.28
C ALA A 8 14.66 2.36 9.61
N GLY A 9 13.51 1.76 9.31
CA GLY A 9 12.41 2.45 8.61
C GLY A 9 11.63 1.61 7.60
N ALA A 10 11.97 0.34 7.38
CA ALA A 10 11.13 -0.54 6.56
C ALA A 10 9.91 -1.02 7.37
N ALA A 11 8.71 -0.60 6.98
CA ALA A 11 7.46 -1.11 7.53
C ALA A 11 6.69 -1.91 6.47
N CYS A 12 5.87 -2.86 6.90
CA CYS A 12 5.01 -3.63 6.01
C CYS A 12 3.55 -3.39 6.39
N LEU A 13 2.77 -2.80 5.48
CA LEU A 13 1.33 -2.66 5.63
C LEU A 13 0.66 -3.86 4.95
N SER A 14 -0.12 -4.62 5.70
CA SER A 14 -0.89 -5.74 5.15
C SER A 14 -2.37 -5.60 5.49
N PHE A 15 -3.24 -5.83 4.52
CA PHE A 15 -4.68 -5.71 4.69
C PHE A 15 -5.43 -6.68 3.78
N TYR A 16 -6.69 -6.93 4.12
CA TYR A 16 -7.63 -7.64 3.28
C TYR A 16 -8.66 -6.65 2.73
N TYR A 17 -9.06 -6.80 1.47
CA TYR A 17 -10.08 -5.96 0.84
C TYR A 17 -11.08 -6.77 0.01
N THR A 18 -12.27 -6.19 -0.19
CA THR A 18 -13.34 -6.68 -1.06
C THR A 18 -14.02 -5.50 -1.73
N ILE A 19 -14.36 -5.63 -3.02
CA ILE A 19 -15.03 -4.60 -3.83
C ILE A 19 -16.34 -5.20 -4.36
N PRO A 20 -17.47 -5.04 -3.66
CA PRO A 20 -18.72 -5.71 -4.03
C PRO A 20 -19.44 -5.10 -5.24
N ALA A 21 -19.12 -3.86 -5.63
CA ALA A 21 -19.83 -3.09 -6.67
C ALA A 21 -19.15 -3.10 -8.04
N SER A 22 -19.91 -2.75 -9.08
CA SER A 22 -19.63 -2.95 -10.52
C SER A 22 -18.48 -2.13 -11.11
N LEU A 23 -18.03 -1.06 -10.45
CA LEU A 23 -16.78 -0.35 -10.71
C LEU A 23 -16.45 0.56 -9.53
N ALA A 24 -15.38 0.27 -8.80
CA ALA A 24 -14.86 1.14 -7.75
C ALA A 24 -13.34 1.13 -7.74
N THR A 25 -12.77 2.20 -7.19
CA THR A 25 -11.33 2.33 -6.97
C THR A 25 -11.07 2.43 -5.48
N LEU A 26 -10.16 1.60 -4.98
CA LEU A 26 -9.65 1.67 -3.61
C LEU A 26 -8.24 2.29 -3.66
N HIS A 27 -8.04 3.39 -2.94
CA HIS A 27 -6.75 4.05 -2.78
C HIS A 27 -6.22 3.84 -1.36
N VAL A 28 -4.93 3.54 -1.24
CA VAL A 28 -4.20 3.52 0.02
C VAL A 28 -3.20 4.66 -0.03
N ASN A 29 -3.40 5.64 0.84
CA ASN A 29 -2.59 6.85 0.93
C ASN A 29 -1.89 6.91 2.29
N THR A 30 -0.72 7.53 2.32
CA THR A 30 -0.07 7.97 3.56
C THR A 30 0.01 9.48 3.59
N THR A 31 0.09 10.05 4.79
CA THR A 31 0.35 11.48 4.99
C THR A 31 1.71 11.66 5.63
N THR A 32 2.51 12.58 5.09
CA THR A 32 3.75 13.02 5.73
C THR A 32 3.44 13.92 6.94
N GLU A 33 4.47 14.29 7.70
CA GLU A 33 4.36 15.25 8.81
C GLU A 33 3.77 16.60 8.36
N ASP A 34 4.00 16.98 7.11
CA ASP A 34 3.44 18.18 6.46
C ASP A 34 1.99 18.01 5.96
N ASN A 35 1.30 16.90 6.30
CA ASN A 35 -0.03 16.54 5.81
C ASN A 35 -0.15 16.43 4.28
N VAL A 36 0.95 16.17 3.57
CA VAL A 36 0.91 15.94 2.12
C VAL A 36 0.51 14.48 1.87
N PRO A 37 -0.64 14.22 1.21
CA PRO A 37 -1.04 12.86 0.88
C PRO A 37 -0.20 12.31 -0.26
N ILE A 38 0.32 11.09 -0.09
CA ILE A 38 1.06 10.33 -1.10
C ILE A 38 0.30 9.03 -1.35
N GLU A 39 -0.03 8.74 -2.61
CA GLU A 39 -0.62 7.45 -2.97
C GLU A 39 0.46 6.36 -2.88
N LEU A 40 0.17 5.32 -2.10
CA LEU A 40 1.03 4.16 -1.95
C LEU A 40 0.60 3.01 -2.87
N TRP A 41 -0.71 2.91 -3.11
CA TRP A 41 -1.30 1.84 -3.90
C TRP A 41 -2.73 2.19 -4.30
N SER A 42 -3.16 1.72 -5.47
CA SER A 42 -4.56 1.76 -5.86
C SER A 42 -4.96 0.52 -6.68
N VAL A 43 -6.23 0.14 -6.58
CA VAL A 43 -6.83 -0.86 -7.45
C VAL A 43 -8.17 -0.36 -7.97
N THR A 44 -8.36 -0.43 -9.29
CA THR A 44 -9.66 -0.22 -9.93
C THR A 44 -10.19 -1.56 -10.40
N SER A 45 -11.38 -1.96 -9.92
CA SER A 45 -11.98 -3.23 -10.33
C SER A 45 -13.49 -3.13 -10.44
N ARG A 46 -14.04 -3.94 -11.36
CA ARG A 46 -15.48 -4.12 -11.52
C ARG A 46 -16.12 -4.97 -10.44
N SER A 47 -15.34 -5.80 -9.75
CA SER A 47 -15.72 -6.48 -8.52
C SER A 47 -14.58 -7.35 -8.02
N VAL A 48 -14.35 -7.34 -6.72
CA VAL A 48 -13.51 -8.30 -5.98
C VAL A 48 -14.42 -8.92 -4.93
N ARG A 49 -15.09 -10.03 -5.28
CA ARG A 49 -16.16 -10.63 -4.46
C ARG A 49 -15.64 -11.56 -3.35
N THR A 50 -14.35 -11.81 -3.35
CA THR A 50 -13.63 -12.60 -2.36
C THR A 50 -12.69 -11.68 -1.59
N TRP A 51 -12.42 -11.97 -0.33
CA TRP A 51 -11.39 -11.27 0.41
C TRP A 51 -10.03 -11.50 -0.25
N THR A 52 -9.39 -10.42 -0.69
CA THR A 52 -8.05 -10.44 -1.29
C THR A 52 -7.06 -9.87 -0.28
N PHE A 53 -5.92 -10.56 -0.13
CA PHE A 53 -4.81 -10.10 0.71
C PHE A 53 -3.86 -9.23 -0.11
N GLU A 54 -3.44 -8.10 0.45
CA GLU A 54 -2.45 -7.20 -0.13
C GLU A 54 -1.34 -6.90 0.89
N ARG A 55 -0.11 -6.70 0.39
CA ARG A 55 1.05 -6.36 1.22
C ARG A 55 1.88 -5.28 0.54
N LEU A 56 1.98 -4.13 1.20
CA LEU A 56 2.78 -2.99 0.76
C LEU A 56 4.03 -2.87 1.61
N PHE A 57 5.18 -2.74 0.95
CA PHE A 57 6.43 -2.38 1.58
C PHE A 57 6.50 -0.85 1.67
N LEU A 58 6.57 -0.34 2.89
CA LEU A 58 6.73 1.07 3.17
C LEU A 58 8.22 1.31 3.37
N ASP A 59 8.87 1.78 2.32
CA ASP A 59 10.22 2.28 2.42
C ASP A 59 10.16 3.77 2.77
N ASN A 60 10.83 4.17 3.85
CA ASN A 60 10.96 5.58 4.26
C ASN A 60 11.79 6.42 3.25
N GLY A 61 12.20 5.82 2.14
CA GLY A 61 12.90 6.44 1.03
C GLY A 61 12.04 6.38 -0.22
N SER A 62 11.28 7.44 -0.43
CA SER A 62 10.70 7.85 -1.71
C SER A 62 11.24 7.13 -2.95
N SER A 63 10.38 6.42 -3.67
CA SER A 63 10.30 6.56 -5.13
C SER A 63 8.95 6.07 -5.63
N ALA A 64 8.15 7.05 -6.05
CA ALA A 64 7.08 6.87 -7.00
C ALA A 64 7.56 6.07 -8.22
N VAL A 65 6.73 5.16 -8.70
CA VAL A 65 6.75 4.68 -10.08
C VAL A 65 5.51 5.21 -10.76
#